data_AF-A0A3C1U574-F1
#
_entry.id   AF-A0A3C1U574-F1
#
_cell.length_a   1.000
_cell.length_b   1.000
_cell.length_c   1.000
_cell.angle_alpha   90.00
_cell.angle_beta   90.00
_cell.angle_gamma   90.00
#
_symmetry.space_group_name_H-M   'P 1'
#
loop_
_entity.id
_entity.type
_entity.pdbx_description
1 polymer ?
#
loop_
_entity_poly.entity_id
_entity_poly.type
_entity_poly.pdbx_seq_one_letter_code
_entity_poly.pdbx_strand_id
1 'polypeptide(L)' 'MAMRTKADILPLSDILPLSPVHLAAIAALEAALFEHPTSAAMLARFHANPACAGFVLIRKDQTPCIPSD' A
#
# COMPACT_ATOMS: atom_id res chain seq x y z
N MET A 1 -27.13 -5.82 14.42
CA MET A 1 -26.36 -5.13 13.36
C MET A 1 -25.14 -4.51 14.02
N ALA A 2 -23.95 -5.09 13.84
CA ALA A 2 -22.75 -4.60 14.50
C ALA A 2 -22.23 -3.35 13.77
N MET A 3 -22.15 -2.24 14.49
CA MET A 3 -21.70 -0.96 13.98
C MET A 3 -20.17 -0.94 14.00
N ARG A 4 -19.52 -1.23 12.87
CA ARG A 4 -18.07 -1.06 12.71
C ARG A 4 -17.75 0.43 12.77
N THR A 5 -16.87 0.82 13.68
CA THR A 5 -16.37 2.20 13.78
C THR A 5 -14.84 2.21 13.71
N LYS A 6 -14.30 3.38 13.31
CA LYS A 6 -12.88 3.75 13.11
C LYS A 6 -11.87 2.65 13.50
N ALA A 7 -11.24 2.03 12.51
CA ALA A 7 -10.16 1.04 12.64
C ALA A 7 -10.62 -0.38 13.07
N ASP A 8 -11.32 -1.08 12.17
CA ASP A 8 -10.97 -2.50 11.98
C ASP A 8 -9.49 -2.52 11.54
N ILE A 9 -8.56 -2.53 12.49
CA ILE A 9 -7.15 -2.76 12.22
C ILE A 9 -7.08 -4.21 11.75
N LEU A 10 -7.26 -4.42 10.45
CA LEU A 10 -7.04 -5.70 9.82
C LEU A 10 -5.61 -6.12 10.18
N PRO A 11 -5.42 -7.34 10.70
CA PRO A 11 -4.13 -7.71 11.23
C PRO A 11 -3.10 -7.61 10.09
N LEU A 12 -2.13 -6.72 10.28
CA LEU A 12 -0.99 -6.58 9.39
C LEU A 12 -0.11 -7.82 9.55
N SER A 13 0.40 -8.32 8.43
CA SER A 13 1.40 -9.39 8.42
C SER A 13 2.79 -8.80 8.44
N ASP A 14 3.00 -7.83 7.56
CA ASP A 14 4.33 -7.40 7.15
C ASP A 14 4.34 -5.92 6.78
N ILE A 15 5.52 -5.35 6.95
CA ILE A 15 5.89 -4.01 6.49
C ILE A 15 7.07 -4.20 5.54
N LEU A 16 6.87 -3.88 4.28
CA LEU A 16 7.91 -4.06 3.25
C LEU A 16 8.34 -2.71 2.68
N PRO A 17 9.61 -2.54 2.30
CA PRO A 17 10.03 -1.37 1.54
C PRO A 17 9.18 -1.20 0.28
N LEU A 18 8.80 0.05 -0.02
CA LEU A 18 8.17 0.39 -1.29
C LEU A 18 9.12 0.02 -2.42
N SER A 19 8.60 -0.63 -3.46
CA SER A 19 9.36 -0.96 -4.65
C SER A 19 8.54 -0.65 -5.90
N PRO A 20 9.15 -0.63 -7.10
CA PRO A 20 8.45 -0.27 -8.33
C PRO A 20 7.22 -1.14 -8.62
N VAL A 21 7.21 -2.40 -8.14
CA VAL A 21 6.08 -3.34 -8.32
C VAL A 21 4.79 -2.83 -7.66
N HIS A 22 4.90 -1.95 -6.66
CA HIS A 22 3.76 -1.40 -5.93
C HIS A 22 3.15 -0.16 -6.62
N LEU A 23 3.83 0.45 -7.59
CA LEU A 23 3.40 1.75 -8.17
C LEU A 23 2.01 1.69 -8.82
N ALA A 24 1.68 0.60 -9.50
CA ALA A 24 0.35 0.44 -10.11
C ALA A 24 -0.76 0.34 -9.06
N ALA A 25 -0.51 -0.38 -7.96
CA ALA A 25 -1.46 -0.49 -6.85
C ALA A 25 -1.65 0.85 -6.13
N ILE A 26 -0.58 1.62 -5.95
CA ILE A 26 -0.64 2.97 -5.37
C ILE A 26 -1.48 3.90 -6.24
N ALA A 27 -1.28 3.88 -7.56
CA ALA A 27 -2.08 4.71 -8.48
C ALA A 27 -3.58 4.34 -8.44
N ALA A 28 -3.90 3.04 -8.32
CA ALA A 28 -5.28 2.58 -8.17
C ALA A 28 -5.90 3.05 -6.83
N LEU A 29 -5.14 2.98 -5.73
CA LEU A 29 -5.57 3.49 -4.42
C LEU A 29 -5.77 5.00 -4.43
N GLU A 30 -4.84 5.75 -5.02
CA GLU A 30 -4.93 7.21 -5.14
C GLU A 30 -6.22 7.63 -5.86
N ALA A 31 -6.52 6.99 -6.99
CA ALA A 31 -7.73 7.27 -7.77
C ALA A 31 -9.03 6.89 -7.03
N ALA A 32 -8.98 5.91 -6.12
CA ALA A 32 -10.13 5.49 -5.33
C ALA A 32 -10.37 6.35 -4.09
N LEU A 33 -9.31 6.94 -3.51
CA LEU A 33 -9.35 7.61 -2.22
C LEU A 33 -9.35 9.14 -2.30
N PHE A 34 -8.84 9.72 -3.38
CA PHE A 34 -8.68 11.17 -3.52
C PHE A 34 -9.43 11.70 -4.75
N GLU A 35 -10.09 12.86 -4.58
CA GLU A 35 -10.70 13.62 -5.69
C GLU A 35 -9.65 14.07 -6.72
N HIS A 36 -8.43 14.33 -6.26
CA HIS A 36 -7.29 14.76 -7.07
C HIS A 36 -6.09 13.85 -6.83
N PRO A 37 -6.04 12.69 -7.52
CA PRO A 37 -4.97 11.72 -7.31
C PRO A 37 -3.61 12.26 -7.77
N THR A 38 -2.57 11.83 -7.09
CA THR A 38 -1.19 12.14 -7.46
C THR A 38 -0.86 11.57 -8.83
N SER A 39 -0.25 12.38 -9.71
CA SER A 39 0.14 11.91 -11.03
C SER A 39 1.19 10.79 -10.96
N ALA A 40 1.14 9.85 -11.90
CA ALA A 40 2.12 8.77 -12.00
C ALA A 40 3.58 9.28 -12.08
N ALA A 41 3.79 10.43 -12.73
CA ALA A 41 5.10 11.09 -12.79
C ALA A 41 5.59 11.56 -11.42
N MET A 42 4.69 12.08 -10.57
CA MET A 42 5.04 12.51 -9.22
C MET A 42 5.30 11.30 -8.31
N LEU A 43 4.52 10.22 -8.40
CA LEU A 43 4.80 8.96 -7.70
C LEU A 43 6.17 8.37 -8.08
N ALA A 44 6.53 8.38 -9.37
CA ALA A 44 7.83 7.93 -9.83
C ALA A 44 8.98 8.79 -9.27
N ARG A 45 8.80 10.12 -9.22
CA ARG A 45 9.79 11.04 -8.61
C ARG A 45 9.96 10.81 -7.12
N PHE A 46 8.89 10.55 -6.39
CA PHE A 46 8.97 10.20 -4.97
C PHE A 46 9.73 8.90 -4.75
N HIS A 47 9.46 7.87 -5.57
CA HIS A 47 10.16 6.60 -5.49
C HIS A 47 11.66 6.72 -5.83
N ALA A 48 12.03 7.58 -6.77
CA ALA A 48 13.43 7.77 -7.17
C ALA A 48 14.23 8.69 -6.22
N ASN A 49 13.58 9.35 -5.26
CA ASN A 49 14.24 10.27 -4.35
C ASN A 49 14.88 9.52 -3.17
N PRO A 50 16.22 9.50 -3.02
CA PRO A 50 16.90 8.79 -1.94
C PRO A 50 16.59 9.37 -0.55
N ALA A 51 16.09 10.61 -0.47
CA ALA A 51 15.63 11.21 0.79
C ALA A 51 14.22 10.74 1.21
N CYS A 52 13.49 10.04 0.33
CA CYS A 52 12.15 9.53 0.59
C CYS A 52 12.22 8.03 0.84
N ALA A 53 11.87 7.60 2.06
CA ALA A 53 11.65 6.18 2.38
C ALA A 53 10.14 5.89 2.38
N GLY A 54 9.70 4.99 1.51
CA GLY A 54 8.34 4.49 1.48
C GLY A 54 8.25 3.06 2.00
N PHE A 55 7.14 2.72 2.65
CA PHE A 55 6.83 1.36 3.08
C PHE A 55 5.38 1.02 2.73
N VAL A 56 5.13 -0.25 2.44
CA VAL A 56 3.77 -0.78 2.24
C VAL A 56 3.38 -1.67 3.41
N LEU A 57 2.11 -1.58 3.80
CA LEU A 57 1.51 -2.42 4.84
C LEU A 57 0.74 -3.55 4.17
N ILE A 58 1.13 -4.80 4.46
CA ILE A 58 0.47 -5.99 3.91
C ILE A 58 -0.45 -6.58 4.96
N ARG A 59 -1.68 -6.91 4.58
CA ARG A 59 -2.67 -7.56 5.46
C ARG A 59 -2.49 -9.10 5.45
N LYS A 60 -2.87 -9.75 6.56
CA LYS A 60 -2.81 -11.23 6.73
C LYS A 60 -3.57 -12.03 5.70
N ASP A 61 -4.68 -11.51 5.22
CA ASP A 61 -5.47 -12.13 4.16
C ASP A 61 -4.85 -11.96 2.75
N GLN A 62 -3.83 -11.10 2.61
CA GLN A 62 -3.12 -10.85 1.35
C GLN A 62 -1.69 -11.39 1.35
N THR A 63 -1.28 -12.07 2.43
CA THR A 63 0.03 -12.70 2.49
C THR A 63 -0.03 -13.98 1.67
N PRO A 64 0.78 -14.14 0.60
CA PRO A 64 0.84 -15.42 -0.08
C PRO A 64 1.25 -16.47 0.96
N CYS A 65 0.43 -17.50 1.13
CA CYS A 65 0.82 -18.67 1.91
C CYS A 65 2.06 -19.25 1.22
N ILE A 66 3.25 -18.92 1.72
CA ILE A 66 4.45 -19.65 1.31
C ILE A 66 4.22 -21.06 1.82
N PRO A 67 4.06 -22.07 0.95
CA PRO A 67 4.01 -23.44 1.43
C PRO A 67 5.35 -23.71 2.12
N SER A 68 5.31 -23.93 3.43
CA SER A 68 6.43 -24.55 4.13
C SER A 68 6.48 -26.01 3.70
N ASP A 69 7.60 -26.42 3.08
CA ASP A 69 8.02 -27.82 2.97
C ASP A 69 8.24 -28.43 4.37
#